data_AF-A0A966UNL3-F1
#
_entry.id   AF-A0A966UNL3-F1
#
_cell.length_a   1.000
_cell.length_b   1.000
_cell.length_c   1.000
_cell.angle_alpha   90.00
_cell.angle_beta   90.00
_cell.angle_gamma   90.00
#
_symmetry.space_group_name_H-M   'P 1'
#
loop_
_entity.id
_entity.type
_entity.pdbx_description
1 polymer ?
#
loop_
_entity_poly.entity_id
_entity_poly.type
_entity_poly.pdbx_seq_one_letter_code
_entity_poly.pdbx_strand_id
1 'polypeptide(L)'
;MPYTTKPRPYKHEYQLQKARGEHEARMERQRARRALDKKGVDKNKNGKADGREGKDVAHVKALSKGGSNKDGVRVQSASANRSFKRNSQHKLVSEVSKRERKK
;
A
#
# COMPACT_ATOMS: atom_id res chain seq x y z
N MET A 1 -9.22 3.37 28.95
CA MET A 1 -8.77 2.37 27.95
C MET A 1 -9.57 1.10 28.18
N PRO A 2 -10.08 0.41 27.14
CA PRO A 2 -10.82 -0.83 27.34
C PRO A 2 -9.88 -1.87 27.96
N TYR A 3 -10.17 -2.29 29.20
CA TYR A 3 -9.38 -3.28 29.92
C TYR A 3 -9.61 -4.66 29.29
N THR A 4 -8.57 -5.27 28.72
CA THR A 4 -8.66 -6.62 28.15
C THR A 4 -8.40 -7.64 29.23
N THR A 5 -9.38 -8.50 29.54
CA THR A 5 -9.28 -9.54 30.57
C THR A 5 -8.43 -10.74 30.18
N LYS A 6 -8.02 -10.85 28.90
CA LYS A 6 -7.22 -11.97 28.38
C LYS A 6 -5.98 -11.44 27.63
N PRO A 7 -4.81 -12.09 27.75
CA PRO A 7 -3.64 -11.74 26.96
C PRO A 7 -3.90 -11.97 25.46
N ARG A 8 -3.40 -11.08 24.60
CA ARG A 8 -3.52 -11.20 23.15
C ARG A 8 -2.85 -12.49 22.65
N PRO A 9 -3.54 -13.36 21.87
CA PRO A 9 -2.99 -14.62 21.42
C PRO A 9 -2.05 -14.46 20.21
N TYR A 10 -0.84 -13.95 20.42
CA TYR A 10 0.13 -13.62 19.37
C TYR A 10 0.46 -14.79 18.42
N LYS A 11 0.58 -16.03 18.93
CA LYS A 11 0.88 -17.21 18.11
C LYS A 11 -0.21 -17.49 17.08
N HIS A 12 -1.47 -17.36 17.47
CA HIS A 12 -2.62 -17.55 16.60
C HIS A 12 -2.73 -16.42 15.57
N GLU A 13 -2.50 -15.17 15.97
CA GLU A 13 -2.46 -14.02 15.05
C GLU A 13 -1.38 -14.19 13.97
N TYR A 14 -0.20 -14.68 14.35
CA TYR A 14 0.89 -14.97 13.41
C TYR A 14 0.53 -16.09 12.41
N GLN A 15 -0.09 -17.17 12.87
CA GLN A 15 -0.56 -18.26 11.99
C GLN A 15 -1.59 -17.76 10.98
N LEU A 16 -2.57 -16.95 11.43
CA LEU A 16 -3.54 -16.32 10.54
C LEU A 16 -2.87 -15.39 9.52
N GLN A 17 -1.86 -14.62 9.94
CA GLN A 17 -1.09 -13.77 9.04
C GLN A 17 -0.37 -14.59 7.96
N LYS A 18 0.27 -15.70 8.35
CA LYS A 18 0.97 -16.60 7.44
C LYS A 18 0.00 -17.26 6.45
N ALA A 19 -1.17 -17.70 6.92
CA ALA A 19 -2.22 -18.27 6.09
C ALA A 19 -2.75 -17.30 5.03
N ARG A 20 -2.80 -15.98 5.32
CA ARG A 20 -3.23 -14.97 4.34
C ARG A 20 -2.18 -14.61 3.29
N GLY A 21 -0.91 -14.97 3.49
CA GLY A 21 0.17 -14.69 2.52
C GLY A 21 0.48 -13.21 2.31
N GLU A 22 0.07 -12.30 3.21
CA GLU A 22 0.20 -10.85 3.01
C GLU A 22 1.65 -10.33 3.08
N HIS A 23 2.58 -11.14 3.60
CA HIS A 23 3.92 -10.70 3.95
C HIS A 23 4.71 -10.21 2.73
N GLU A 24 4.69 -10.96 1.63
CA GLU A 24 5.46 -10.63 0.42
C GLU A 24 4.99 -9.33 -0.21
N ALA A 25 3.68 -9.19 -0.43
CA ALA A 25 3.09 -7.96 -0.97
C ALA A 25 3.34 -6.75 -0.06
N ARG A 26 3.36 -6.94 1.25
CA ARG A 26 3.69 -5.89 2.23
C ARG A 26 5.15 -5.46 2.09
N MET A 27 6.07 -6.41 2.01
CA MET A 27 7.49 -6.14 1.82
C MET A 27 7.74 -5.43 0.49
N GLU A 28 7.04 -5.82 -0.57
CA GLU A 28 7.17 -5.20 -1.89
C GLU A 28 6.80 -3.71 -1.86
N ARG A 29 5.68 -3.35 -1.22
CA ARG A 29 5.30 -1.95 -1.02
C ARG A 29 6.35 -1.18 -0.21
N GLN A 30 6.92 -1.80 0.82
CA GLN A 30 7.96 -1.15 1.62
C GLN A 30 9.25 -0.94 0.84
N ARG A 31 9.66 -1.91 0.00
CA ARG A 31 10.80 -1.75 -0.91
C ARG A 31 10.59 -0.60 -1.88
N ALA A 32 9.41 -0.47 -2.49
CA ALA A 32 9.09 0.66 -3.36
C ALA A 32 9.20 2.01 -2.64
N ARG A 33 8.64 2.10 -1.43
CA ARG A 33 8.71 3.30 -0.60
C ARG A 33 10.15 3.69 -0.27
N ARG A 34 10.95 2.74 0.19
CA ARG A 34 12.36 2.96 0.52
C ARG A 34 13.20 3.32 -0.70
N ALA A 35 12.94 2.69 -1.86
CA ALA A 35 13.64 3.00 -3.10
C ALA A 35 13.36 4.43 -3.57
N LEU A 36 12.12 4.91 -3.40
CA LEU A 36 11.75 6.30 -3.69
C LEU A 36 12.35 7.27 -2.68
N ASP A 37 12.28 6.96 -1.38
CA ASP A 37 12.86 7.81 -0.34
C ASP A 37 14.40 7.92 -0.48
N LYS A 38 15.07 6.83 -0.89
CA LYS A 38 16.52 6.81 -1.13
C LYS A 38 16.94 7.64 -2.33
N LYS A 39 16.12 7.70 -3.38
CA LYS A 39 16.42 8.43 -4.63
C LYS A 39 15.93 9.88 -4.60
N GLY A 40 14.92 10.17 -3.78
CA GLY A 40 14.30 11.48 -3.71
C GLY A 40 15.12 12.47 -2.89
N VAL A 41 14.93 13.75 -3.19
CA VAL A 41 15.47 14.82 -2.35
C VAL A 41 14.59 14.94 -1.12
N ASP A 42 15.23 14.90 0.06
CA ASP A 42 14.64 15.23 1.35
C ASP A 42 15.25 16.57 1.79
N LYS A 43 14.58 17.67 1.45
CA LYS A 43 15.06 19.02 1.82
C LYS A 43 14.67 19.38 3.24
N ASN A 44 13.63 18.75 3.79
CA ASN A 44 13.10 19.05 5.12
C ASN A 44 13.65 18.15 6.25
N LYS A 45 14.55 17.21 5.92
CA LYS A 45 15.26 16.28 6.81
C LYS A 45 14.33 15.40 7.65
N ASN A 46 13.14 15.09 7.16
CA ASN A 46 12.17 14.27 7.90
C ASN A 46 12.28 12.76 7.60
N GLY A 47 13.24 12.36 6.75
CA GLY A 47 13.48 10.98 6.36
C GLY A 47 12.53 10.46 5.28
N LYS A 48 11.76 11.32 4.62
CA LYS A 48 10.90 11.00 3.48
C LYS A 48 11.25 11.90 2.31
N ALA A 49 11.15 11.37 1.09
CA ALA A 49 11.32 12.22 -0.08
C ALA A 49 10.18 13.26 -0.15
N ASP A 50 10.54 14.53 -0.34
CA ASP A 50 9.59 15.65 -0.47
C ASP A 50 8.56 15.37 -1.58
N GLY A 51 9.02 14.72 -2.66
CA GLY A 51 8.18 14.33 -3.80
C GLY A 51 7.04 13.37 -3.44
N ARG A 52 7.09 12.71 -2.28
CA ARG A 52 6.09 11.76 -1.77
C ARG A 52 5.28 12.32 -0.60
N GLU A 53 5.51 13.53 -0.14
CA GLU A 53 4.74 14.08 0.97
C GLU A 53 3.26 14.26 0.59
N GLY A 54 2.37 13.75 1.42
CA GLY A 54 0.93 13.74 1.15
C GLY A 54 0.49 12.88 -0.04
N LYS A 55 1.41 12.12 -0.66
CA LYS A 55 1.16 11.30 -1.85
C LYS A 55 1.37 9.82 -1.55
N ASP A 56 0.63 8.99 -2.27
CA ASP A 56 0.75 7.53 -2.18
C ASP A 56 1.58 7.00 -3.35
N VAL A 57 2.30 5.90 -3.11
CA VAL A 57 3.01 5.14 -4.15
C VAL A 57 2.04 4.13 -4.75
N ALA A 58 1.79 4.24 -6.05
CA ALA A 58 0.99 3.29 -6.81
C ALA A 58 1.90 2.44 -7.72
N HIS A 59 1.62 1.14 -7.80
CA HIS A 59 2.29 0.27 -8.77
C HIS A 59 1.64 0.47 -10.14
N VAL A 60 2.45 0.49 -11.20
CA VAL A 60 1.93 0.56 -12.59
C VAL A 60 1.08 -0.67 -12.89
N LYS A 61 1.58 -1.86 -12.53
CA LYS A 61 0.81 -3.10 -12.52
C LYS A 61 0.45 -3.44 -11.08
N ALA A 62 -0.85 -3.56 -10.79
CA ALA A 62 -1.30 -3.87 -9.43
C ALA A 62 -0.76 -5.23 -8.94
N LEU A 63 -0.33 -5.29 -7.68
CA LEU A 63 0.13 -6.55 -7.05
C LEU A 63 -0.93 -7.66 -7.12
N SER A 64 -2.22 -7.32 -7.02
CA SER A 64 -3.33 -8.28 -7.14
C SER A 64 -3.50 -8.85 -8.55
N LYS A 65 -2.86 -8.26 -9.56
CA LYS A 65 -2.83 -8.72 -10.96
C LYS A 65 -1.45 -9.29 -11.35
N GLY A 66 -0.64 -9.67 -10.36
CA GLY A 66 0.70 -10.23 -10.57
C GLY A 66 1.76 -9.20 -10.96
N GLY A 67 1.56 -7.92 -10.60
CA GLY A 67 2.59 -6.90 -10.74
C GLY A 67 3.62 -6.91 -9.61
N SER A 68 4.74 -6.23 -9.83
CA SER A 68 5.88 -6.12 -8.93
C SER A 68 6.50 -4.71 -8.99
N ASN A 69 7.51 -4.44 -8.16
CA ASN A 69 8.25 -3.18 -8.24
C ASN A 69 9.05 -3.02 -9.56
N LYS A 70 9.32 -4.11 -10.27
CA LYS A 70 10.04 -4.09 -11.55
C LYS A 70 9.19 -3.50 -12.67
N ASP A 71 7.87 -3.68 -12.60
CA ASP A 71 6.92 -3.12 -13.57
C ASP A 71 6.79 -1.59 -13.47
N GLY A 72 7.40 -1.00 -12.43
CA GLY A 72 7.41 0.44 -12.20
C GLY A 72 6.43 0.89 -11.13
N VAL A 73 6.77 2.02 -10.52
CA VAL A 73 5.96 2.68 -9.50
C VAL A 73 5.83 4.16 -9.83
N ARG A 74 4.67 4.73 -9.52
CA ARG A 74 4.34 6.14 -9.72
C ARG A 74 3.89 6.76 -8.41
N VAL A 75 4.15 8.05 -8.24
CA VAL A 75 3.65 8.82 -7.11
C VAL A 75 2.37 9.52 -7.54
N GLN A 76 1.27 9.29 -6.82
CA GLN A 76 -0.04 9.86 -7.11
C GLN A 76 -0.65 10.48 -5.85
N SER A 77 -1.64 11.37 -6.02
CA SER A 77 -2.36 11.92 -4.88
C SER A 77 -3.04 10.79 -4.09
N ALA A 78 -3.05 10.93 -2.76
CA ALA A 78 -3.67 9.94 -1.88
C ALA A 78 -5.16 9.73 -2.22
N SER A 79 -5.86 10.81 -2.58
CA SER A 79 -7.27 10.77 -2.98
C SER A 79 -7.50 9.87 -4.21
N ALA A 80 -6.70 10.05 -5.27
CA ALA A 80 -6.83 9.25 -6.48
C ALA A 80 -6.49 7.77 -6.25
N ASN A 81 -5.38 7.48 -5.56
CA ASN A 81 -4.96 6.08 -5.36
C ASN A 81 -5.93 5.30 -4.43
N ARG A 82 -6.51 5.97 -3.44
CA ARG A 82 -7.46 5.35 -2.51
C ARG A 82 -8.84 5.15 -3.12
N SER A 83 -9.22 5.93 -4.15
CA SER A 83 -10.54 5.88 -4.79
C SER A 83 -10.72 4.72 -5.79
N PHE A 84 -9.65 4.00 -6.15
CA PHE A 84 -9.69 2.90 -7.11
C PHE A 84 -10.74 1.83 -6.75
N LYS A 85 -11.44 1.34 -7.79
CA LYS A 85 -12.47 0.31 -7.62
C LYS A 85 -11.82 -1.01 -7.19
N ARG A 86 -12.27 -1.54 -6.06
CA ARG A 86 -11.86 -2.86 -5.54
C ARG A 86 -13.08 -3.79 -5.43
N ASN A 87 -12.84 -5.10 -5.48
CA ASN A 87 -13.88 -6.10 -5.24
C ASN A 87 -14.05 -6.38 -3.72
N SER A 88 -14.96 -7.29 -3.36
CA SER A 88 -15.21 -7.72 -1.96
C SER A 88 -13.97 -8.31 -1.28
N GLN A 89 -13.05 -8.90 -2.05
CA GLN A 89 -11.76 -9.40 -1.56
C GLN A 89 -10.69 -8.30 -1.49
N HIS A 90 -11.06 -7.02 -1.63
CA HIS A 90 -10.16 -5.87 -1.69
C HIS A 90 -9.10 -5.92 -2.82
N LYS A 91 -9.30 -6.73 -3.85
CA LYS A 91 -8.44 -6.78 -5.04
C LYS A 91 -8.82 -5.67 -6.02
N LEU A 92 -7.82 -5.13 -6.72
CA LEU A 92 -8.03 -4.03 -7.67
C LEU A 92 -8.78 -4.51 -8.92
N VAL A 93 -9.91 -3.86 -9.20
CA VAL A 93 -10.73 -4.11 -10.40
C VAL A 93 -10.32 -3.12 -11.49
N SER A 94 -10.42 -1.83 -11.20
CA SER A 94 -10.03 -0.73 -12.10
C SER A 94 -9.40 0.43 -11.34
N GLU A 95 -8.49 1.14 -11.99
CA GLU A 95 -7.88 2.38 -11.48
C GLU A 95 -8.80 3.61 -11.66
N VAL A 96 -9.96 3.42 -12.28
CA VAL A 96 -11.01 4.44 -12.33
C VAL A 96 -11.97 4.19 -11.17
N SER A 97 -12.26 5.24 -10.41
CA SER A 97 -13.22 5.19 -9.31
C SER A 97 -14.67 5.09 -9.82
N LYS A 98 -15.59 4.63 -8.95
CA LYS A 98 -17.03 4.62 -9.29
C LYS A 98 -17.57 6.04 -9.54
N ARG A 99 -17.01 7.04 -8.84
CA ARG A 99 -17.42 8.46 -8.96
C ARG A 99 -16.99 9.03 -10.30
N GLU A 100 -15.75 8.79 -10.71
CA GLU A 100 -15.23 9.21 -12.01
C GLU A 100 -15.94 8.50 -13.17
N ARG A 101 -16.28 7.22 -13.02
CA ARG A 101 -17.01 6.47 -14.06
C ARG A 101 -18.46 6.92 -14.26
N LYS A 102 -19.09 7.48 -13.22
CA LYS A 102 -20.49 7.95 -13.29
C LYS A 102 -20.60 9.32 -13.99
N LYS A 103 -19.48 10.02 -14.12
CA LYS A 103 -19.38 11.32 -14.79
C LYS A 103 -19.25 11.10 -16.29
#